data_AF-A0A915C093-F1
#
_entry.id   AF-A0A915C093-F1
#
_cell.length_a   1.000
_cell.length_b   1.000
_cell.length_c   1.000
_cell.angle_alpha   90.00
_cell.angle_beta   90.00
_cell.angle_gamma   90.00
#
_symmetry.space_group_name_H-M   'P 1'
#
loop_
_entity.id
_entity.type
_entity.pdbx_description
1 polymer ?
#
loop_
_entity_poly.entity_id
_entity_poly.type
_entity_poly.pdbx_seq_one_letter_code
_entity_poly.pdbx_strand_id
1 'polypeptide(L)'
;MQRTLTTVFALILPLVISFATQGMWKKYGEYSEQPSVQFKNRYIIMLKGASIDDYFLWSTYPVLNQAEHSRLRIPVIEATTIDYNDDGKTDLISISATFFLSENEEIFGAFWMLLFEYRLDMRSRFSMETALIGDIDKPKPTFSLSVAGDFNLEQSIPLRSFGWDLNHGGPLINESNPDFFHYAPVEIMLRNSLRNFTTTLKRDVVMCSSKSMEKNSFVIRFSIRIPEQKLTYKSGLFELLKFAWMQYLSIFVIFHFIFSKLLSFIFENRIVSSIVVEDKRLE
;
A
#
# COMPACT_ATOMS: atom_id res chain seq x y z
N MET A 1 46.72 33.06 -7.35
CA MET A 1 46.56 31.70 -7.94
C MET A 1 46.46 30.59 -6.88
N GLN A 2 47.28 30.56 -5.82
CA GLN A 2 47.16 29.53 -4.77
C GLN A 2 45.86 29.65 -3.95
N ARG A 3 45.47 30.85 -3.51
CA ARG A 3 44.20 31.06 -2.78
C ARG A 3 42.97 30.59 -3.57
N THR A 4 42.90 30.93 -4.85
CA THR A 4 41.80 30.50 -5.74
C THR A 4 41.74 28.99 -5.90
N LEU A 5 42.90 28.31 -6.02
CA LEU A 5 42.95 26.85 -6.12
C LEU A 5 42.46 26.17 -4.83
N THR A 6 42.85 26.69 -3.66
CA THR A 6 42.40 26.14 -2.38
C THR A 6 40.91 26.36 -2.14
N THR A 7 40.36 27.51 -2.53
CA THR A 7 38.92 27.76 -2.45
C THR A 7 38.12 26.81 -3.34
N VAL A 8 38.60 26.54 -4.56
CA VAL A 8 38.00 25.57 -5.47
C VAL A 8 38.04 24.17 -4.88
N PHE A 9 39.17 23.74 -4.30
CA PHE A 9 39.27 22.45 -3.61
C PHE A 9 38.34 22.35 -2.39
N ALA A 10 38.26 23.40 -1.58
CA ALA A 10 37.39 23.46 -0.40
C ALA A 10 35.89 23.45 -0.77
N LEU A 11 35.54 23.79 -2.02
CA LEU A 11 34.16 23.75 -2.53
C LEU A 11 33.82 22.41 -3.22
N ILE A 12 34.74 21.89 -4.05
CA ILE A 12 34.52 20.67 -4.83
C ILE A 12 34.65 19.42 -3.96
N LEU A 13 35.61 19.37 -3.04
CA LEU A 13 35.85 18.17 -2.23
C LEU A 13 34.64 17.79 -1.36
N PRO A 14 33.95 18.73 -0.66
CA PRO A 14 32.69 18.43 0.02
C PRO A 14 31.59 17.91 -0.91
N LEU A 15 31.49 18.45 -2.12
CA LEU A 15 30.52 18.01 -3.11
C LEU A 15 30.78 16.55 -3.52
N VAL A 16 32.02 16.20 -3.84
CA VAL A 16 32.40 14.82 -4.20
C VAL A 16 32.12 13.86 -3.05
N ILE A 17 32.47 14.24 -1.81
CA ILE A 17 32.24 13.40 -0.63
C ILE A 17 30.73 13.22 -0.39
N SER A 18 29.94 14.29 -0.44
CA SER A 18 28.48 14.21 -0.28
C SER A 18 27.81 13.33 -1.34
N PHE A 19 28.35 13.31 -2.56
CA PHE A 19 27.86 12.42 -3.61
C PHE A 19 28.29 10.96 -3.40
N ALA A 20 29.55 10.73 -2.99
CA ALA A 20 30.11 9.40 -2.79
C ALA A 20 29.55 8.68 -1.55
N THR A 21 29.20 9.42 -0.50
CA THR A 21 28.70 8.86 0.78
C THR A 21 27.25 8.40 0.74
N GLN A 22 26.56 8.54 -0.40
CA GLN A 22 25.15 8.21 -0.62
C GLN A 22 24.19 9.01 0.29
N GLY A 23 22.93 9.16 -0.15
CA GLY A 23 21.89 9.90 0.59
C GLY A 23 21.57 11.30 0.04
N MET A 24 22.43 11.88 -0.81
CA MET A 24 22.13 13.17 -1.46
C MET A 24 20.88 13.04 -2.35
N TRP A 25 20.79 11.93 -3.09
CA TRP A 25 19.69 11.63 -3.99
C TRP A 25 18.85 10.48 -3.46
N LYS A 26 18.19 10.68 -2.30
CA LYS A 26 17.26 9.70 -1.73
C LYS A 26 15.97 9.64 -2.56
N LYS A 27 15.97 8.79 -3.61
CA LYS A 27 14.87 8.65 -4.59
C LYS A 27 13.57 8.10 -4.03
N TYR A 28 13.65 7.34 -2.93
CA TYR A 28 12.49 6.74 -2.27
C TYR A 28 12.54 7.02 -0.77
N GLY A 29 11.36 7.17 -0.18
CA GLY A 29 11.20 7.24 1.26
C GLY A 29 10.06 6.36 1.73
N GLU A 30 10.02 6.16 3.02
CA GLU A 30 8.99 5.40 3.71
C GLU A 30 8.29 6.31 4.72
N TYR A 31 7.01 6.06 4.94
CA TYR A 31 6.22 6.67 6.00
C TYR A 31 5.19 5.65 6.49
N SER A 32 4.70 5.86 7.70
CA SER A 32 3.66 5.01 8.26
C SER A 32 2.34 5.78 8.26
N GLU A 33 1.27 5.13 7.84
CA GLU A 33 -0.08 5.70 7.87
C GLU A 33 -1.11 4.58 8.05
N GLN A 34 -2.11 4.81 8.91
CA GLN A 34 -3.32 4.00 8.96
C GLN A 34 -4.32 4.50 7.91
N PRO A 35 -4.72 3.65 6.95
CA PRO A 35 -5.63 4.03 5.88
C PRO A 35 -7.07 4.19 6.38
N SER A 36 -7.83 5.07 5.73
CA SER A 36 -9.29 5.09 5.87
C SER A 36 -9.87 4.05 4.90
N VAL A 37 -10.51 3.02 5.46
CA VAL A 37 -11.11 1.92 4.69
C VAL A 37 -12.60 1.88 4.95
N GLN A 38 -13.38 1.89 3.87
CA GLN A 38 -14.83 1.81 3.94
C GLN A 38 -15.33 0.65 3.08
N PHE A 39 -16.17 -0.21 3.65
CA PHE A 39 -16.83 -1.26 2.88
C PHE A 39 -17.82 -0.64 1.89
N LYS A 40 -17.72 -1.00 0.60
CA LYS A 40 -18.58 -0.43 -0.46
C LYS A 40 -19.95 -1.09 -0.56
N ASN A 41 -20.23 -2.09 0.28
CA ASN A 41 -21.41 -2.94 0.17
C ASN A 41 -21.54 -3.58 -1.22
N ARG A 42 -20.41 -3.87 -1.87
CA ARG A 42 -20.33 -4.59 -3.14
C ARG A 42 -19.51 -5.85 -2.94
N TYR A 43 -20.07 -6.99 -3.31
CA TYR A 43 -19.45 -8.28 -3.07
C TYR A 43 -19.97 -9.36 -4.01
N ILE A 44 -19.16 -10.41 -4.15
CA ILE A 44 -19.51 -11.69 -4.78
C ILE A 44 -19.10 -12.77 -3.79
N ILE A 45 -20.03 -13.66 -3.46
CA ILE A 45 -19.76 -14.83 -2.61
C ILE A 45 -20.28 -16.05 -3.36
N MET A 46 -19.40 -17.02 -3.57
CA MET A 46 -19.70 -18.29 -4.20
C MET A 46 -19.33 -19.41 -3.22
N LEU A 47 -20.32 -20.20 -2.81
CA LEU A 47 -20.11 -21.40 -2.01
C LEU A 47 -19.88 -22.58 -2.94
N LYS A 48 -18.81 -23.34 -2.73
CA LYS A 48 -18.45 -24.49 -3.56
C LYS A 48 -18.95 -25.78 -2.90
N GLY A 49 -19.68 -26.59 -3.66
CA GLY A 49 -20.15 -27.91 -3.29
C GLY A 49 -19.14 -29.01 -3.60
N ALA A 50 -19.62 -30.24 -3.76
CA ALA A 50 -18.75 -31.42 -3.90
C ALA A 50 -18.08 -31.52 -5.28
N SER A 51 -18.68 -30.91 -6.30
CA SER A 51 -18.20 -30.91 -7.68
C SER A 51 -17.98 -29.48 -8.16
N ILE A 52 -17.17 -29.31 -9.22
CA ILE A 52 -16.86 -27.99 -9.80
C ILE A 52 -18.13 -27.26 -10.25
N ASP A 53 -19.10 -28.00 -10.79
CA ASP A 53 -20.38 -27.47 -11.25
C ASP A 53 -21.46 -27.51 -10.15
N ASP A 54 -21.12 -27.82 -8.92
CA ASP A 54 -22.03 -27.76 -7.77
C ASP A 54 -21.61 -26.56 -6.92
N TYR A 55 -22.31 -25.44 -7.06
CA TYR A 55 -22.01 -24.22 -6.32
C TYR A 55 -23.26 -23.36 -6.15
N PHE A 56 -23.25 -22.57 -5.08
CA PHE A 56 -24.25 -21.55 -4.80
C PHE A 56 -23.63 -20.17 -4.93
N LEU A 57 -24.38 -19.23 -5.49
CA LEU A 57 -23.87 -17.89 -5.77
C LEU A 57 -24.80 -16.82 -5.20
N TRP A 58 -24.20 -15.78 -4.65
CA TRP A 58 -24.87 -14.50 -4.46
C TRP A 58 -23.92 -13.35 -4.69
N SER A 59 -24.42 -12.32 -5.36
CA SER A 59 -23.66 -11.11 -5.59
C SER A 59 -24.54 -9.87 -5.50
N THR A 60 -23.90 -8.71 -5.42
CA THR A 60 -24.57 -7.41 -5.57
C THR A 60 -24.76 -6.99 -7.02
N TYR A 61 -24.36 -7.82 -7.98
CA TYR A 61 -24.38 -7.52 -9.41
C TYR A 61 -25.59 -8.19 -10.08
N PRO A 62 -26.58 -7.42 -10.58
CA PRO A 62 -27.78 -8.00 -11.18
C PRO A 62 -27.50 -8.88 -12.40
N VAL A 63 -26.54 -8.49 -13.25
CA VAL A 63 -26.15 -9.25 -14.46
C VAL A 63 -25.71 -10.66 -14.10
N LEU A 64 -24.86 -10.78 -13.07
CA LEU A 64 -24.38 -12.07 -12.58
C LEU A 64 -25.50 -12.90 -11.95
N ASN A 65 -26.32 -12.28 -11.09
CA ASN A 65 -27.44 -12.96 -10.44
C ASN A 65 -28.50 -13.45 -11.44
N GLN A 66 -28.72 -12.72 -12.53
CA GLN A 66 -29.66 -13.10 -13.58
C GLN A 66 -29.12 -14.26 -14.43
N ALA A 67 -27.82 -14.27 -14.73
CA ALA A 67 -27.18 -15.36 -15.47
C ALA A 67 -27.21 -16.69 -14.68
N GLU A 68 -26.99 -16.63 -13.36
CA GLU A 68 -26.90 -17.81 -12.47
C GLU A 68 -28.14 -18.01 -11.58
N HIS A 69 -29.31 -17.65 -12.10
CA HIS A 69 -30.56 -17.66 -11.33
C HIS A 69 -30.88 -19.01 -10.69
N SER A 70 -30.54 -20.13 -11.33
CA SER A 70 -30.79 -21.49 -10.80
C SER A 70 -29.92 -21.85 -9.60
N ARG A 71 -28.78 -21.18 -9.42
CA ARG A 71 -27.78 -21.44 -8.36
C ARG A 71 -27.81 -20.38 -7.26
N LEU A 72 -28.78 -19.48 -7.33
CA LEU A 72 -28.81 -18.31 -6.49
C LEU A 72 -29.25 -18.65 -5.06
N ARG A 73 -28.45 -18.24 -4.07
CA ARG A 73 -28.79 -18.43 -2.65
C ARG A 73 -28.58 -17.12 -1.89
N ILE A 74 -29.68 -16.49 -1.49
CA ILE A 74 -29.66 -15.17 -0.83
C ILE A 74 -29.21 -15.32 0.64
N PRO A 75 -28.10 -14.72 1.06
CA PRO A 75 -27.67 -14.67 2.45
C PRO A 75 -28.25 -13.46 3.19
N VAL A 76 -28.24 -13.54 4.52
CA VAL A 76 -28.34 -12.38 5.41
C VAL A 76 -26.94 -11.86 5.66
N ILE A 77 -26.70 -10.56 5.41
CA ILE A 77 -25.38 -9.95 5.54
C ILE A 77 -25.44 -8.84 6.58
N GLU A 78 -24.49 -8.88 7.51
CA GLU A 78 -24.31 -7.84 8.51
C GLU A 78 -22.88 -7.32 8.37
N ALA A 79 -22.73 -6.00 8.33
CA ALA A 79 -21.43 -5.35 8.28
C ALA A 79 -21.36 -4.31 9.40
N THR A 80 -20.32 -4.42 10.21
CA THR A 80 -20.07 -3.53 11.34
C THR A 80 -18.65 -3.00 11.28
N THR A 81 -18.49 -1.75 11.69
CA THR A 81 -17.20 -1.05 11.75
C THR A 81 -16.99 -0.60 13.18
N ILE A 82 -15.82 -0.88 13.73
CA ILE A 82 -15.45 -0.51 15.10
C ILE A 82 -14.21 0.38 15.01
N ASP A 83 -14.28 1.50 15.71
CA ASP A 83 -13.19 2.41 16.02
C ASP A 83 -12.91 2.24 17.53
N TYR A 84 -11.74 1.72 17.89
CA TYR A 84 -11.40 1.41 19.29
C TYR A 84 -10.79 2.60 20.02
N ASN A 85 -10.18 3.55 19.29
CA ASN A 85 -9.45 4.67 19.86
C ASN A 85 -10.17 6.02 19.66
N ASP A 86 -11.35 6.00 19.04
CA ASP A 86 -12.20 7.15 18.71
C ASP A 86 -11.46 8.24 17.89
N ASP A 87 -10.52 7.83 17.02
CA ASP A 87 -9.76 8.76 16.17
C ASP A 87 -10.46 9.10 14.85
N GLY A 88 -11.63 8.52 14.61
CA GLY A 88 -12.43 8.68 13.40
C GLY A 88 -12.01 7.78 12.24
N LYS A 89 -11.08 6.85 12.46
CA LYS A 89 -10.69 5.82 11.50
C LYS A 89 -11.19 4.45 11.96
N THR A 90 -11.56 3.63 10.99
CA THR A 90 -12.00 2.27 11.26
C THR A 90 -10.79 1.40 11.64
N ASP A 91 -10.83 0.77 12.80
CA ASP A 91 -9.80 -0.18 13.25
C ASP A 91 -10.15 -1.63 12.90
N LEU A 92 -11.43 -1.97 12.91
CA LEU A 92 -11.92 -3.32 12.64
C LEU A 92 -13.21 -3.27 11.81
N ILE A 93 -13.21 -4.01 10.70
CA ILE A 93 -14.41 -4.28 9.90
C ILE A 93 -14.79 -5.74 10.14
N SER A 94 -16.00 -5.96 10.63
CA SER A 94 -16.58 -7.31 10.75
C SER A 94 -17.73 -7.46 9.78
N ILE A 95 -17.64 -8.44 8.88
CA ILE A 95 -18.69 -8.77 7.91
C ILE A 95 -19.11 -10.22 8.14
N SER A 96 -20.38 -10.46 8.41
CA SER A 96 -20.96 -11.80 8.48
C SER A 96 -21.90 -12.00 7.29
N ALA A 97 -21.88 -13.19 6.69
CA ALA A 97 -22.81 -13.61 5.66
C ALA A 97 -23.35 -15.00 6.03
N THR A 98 -24.65 -15.08 6.28
CA THR A 98 -25.35 -16.31 6.69
C THR A 98 -26.21 -16.81 5.54
N PHE A 99 -25.86 -17.98 5.02
CA PHE A 99 -26.59 -18.69 3.98
C PHE A 99 -27.45 -19.78 4.61
N PHE A 100 -28.71 -19.88 4.18
CA PHE A 100 -29.60 -20.97 4.58
C PHE A 100 -29.53 -22.07 3.52
N LEU A 101 -29.15 -23.28 3.95
CA LEU A 101 -28.95 -24.44 3.09
C LEU A 101 -30.04 -25.49 3.32
N SER A 102 -30.18 -26.43 2.38
CA SER A 102 -31.02 -27.61 2.57
C SER A 102 -30.26 -28.73 3.31
N GLU A 103 -30.95 -29.73 3.87
CA GLU A 103 -30.31 -30.80 4.68
C GLU A 103 -29.29 -31.67 3.90
N ASN A 104 -29.33 -31.68 2.56
CA ASN A 104 -28.44 -32.46 1.71
C ASN A 104 -27.33 -31.61 1.04
N GLU A 105 -27.24 -30.32 1.35
CA GLU A 105 -26.29 -29.41 0.70
C GLU A 105 -25.02 -29.28 1.55
N GLU A 106 -23.92 -29.78 1.01
CA GLU A 106 -22.63 -29.77 1.67
C GLU A 106 -21.68 -28.78 1.00
N ILE A 107 -21.05 -27.91 1.79
CA ILE A 107 -20.12 -26.90 1.30
C ILE A 107 -18.69 -27.34 1.57
N PHE A 108 -17.87 -27.40 0.53
CA PHE A 108 -16.46 -27.78 0.59
C PHE A 108 -15.53 -26.58 0.50
N GLY A 109 -16.00 -25.45 0.00
CA GLY A 109 -15.17 -24.27 -0.20
C GLY A 109 -15.98 -23.00 -0.36
N ALA A 110 -15.28 -21.89 -0.46
CA ALA A 110 -15.89 -20.62 -0.79
C ALA A 110 -14.91 -19.73 -1.55
N PHE A 111 -15.41 -19.06 -2.57
CA PHE A 111 -14.80 -17.90 -3.17
C PHE A 111 -15.53 -16.65 -2.68
N TRP A 112 -14.76 -15.61 -2.37
CA TRP A 112 -15.32 -14.32 -2.02
C TRP A 112 -14.53 -13.19 -2.66
N MET A 113 -15.26 -12.12 -2.91
CA MET A 113 -14.74 -10.81 -3.25
C MET A 113 -15.54 -9.79 -2.48
N LEU A 114 -14.86 -8.98 -1.68
CA LEU A 114 -15.45 -7.87 -0.95
C LEU A 114 -14.76 -6.58 -1.41
N LEU A 115 -15.53 -5.60 -1.89
CA LEU A 115 -14.97 -4.33 -2.35
C LEU A 115 -14.93 -3.28 -1.23
N PHE A 116 -13.82 -2.56 -1.18
CA PHE A 116 -13.56 -1.49 -0.23
C PHE A 116 -13.10 -0.24 -0.96
N GLU A 117 -13.49 0.91 -0.43
CA GLU A 117 -12.90 2.20 -0.78
C GLU A 117 -11.71 2.41 0.15
N TYR A 118 -10.56 2.70 -0.43
CA TYR A 118 -9.28 2.77 0.27
C TYR A 118 -8.68 4.15 0.11
N ARG A 119 -8.43 4.84 1.23
CA ARG A 119 -7.92 6.22 1.21
C ARG A 119 -6.70 6.42 2.12
N LEU A 120 -5.76 7.20 1.61
CA LEU A 120 -4.58 7.71 2.31
C LEU A 120 -4.54 9.23 2.15
N ASP A 121 -4.24 9.93 3.25
CA ASP A 121 -4.31 11.39 3.33
C ASP A 121 -3.01 12.05 3.79
N MET A 122 -2.10 11.32 4.46
CA MET A 122 -0.94 11.93 5.15
C MET A 122 0.04 12.63 4.20
N ARG A 123 0.36 12.03 3.05
CA ARG A 123 1.41 12.54 2.14
C ARG A 123 0.90 12.90 0.75
N SER A 124 0.41 11.89 0.02
CA SER A 124 -0.29 12.04 -1.25
C SER A 124 -1.72 11.62 -1.00
N ARG A 125 -2.69 12.45 -1.38
CA ARG A 125 -4.10 12.08 -1.29
C ARG A 125 -4.36 11.00 -2.32
N PHE A 126 -4.48 9.77 -1.87
CA PHE A 126 -4.63 8.59 -2.72
C PHE A 126 -5.95 7.92 -2.38
N SER A 127 -6.77 7.67 -3.39
CA SER A 127 -8.03 6.92 -3.25
C SER A 127 -8.05 5.84 -4.30
N MET A 128 -8.48 4.64 -3.94
CA MET A 128 -8.74 3.57 -4.91
C MET A 128 -9.87 2.66 -4.45
N GLU A 129 -10.52 2.03 -5.42
CA GLU A 129 -11.34 0.86 -5.15
C GLU A 129 -10.45 -0.37 -5.14
N THR A 130 -10.52 -1.12 -4.05
CA THR A 130 -9.76 -2.34 -3.84
C THR A 130 -10.65 -3.49 -3.43
N ALA A 131 -10.14 -4.71 -3.61
CA ALA A 131 -10.89 -5.92 -3.33
C ALA A 131 -10.11 -6.81 -2.36
N LEU A 132 -10.82 -7.34 -1.37
CA LEU A 132 -10.39 -8.52 -0.65
C LEU A 132 -10.93 -9.74 -1.39
N ILE A 133 -10.04 -10.42 -2.10
CA ILE A 133 -10.36 -11.64 -2.84
C ILE A 133 -9.72 -12.82 -2.13
N GLY A 134 -10.48 -13.89 -1.99
CA GLY A 134 -9.94 -15.16 -1.53
C GLY A 134 -10.71 -16.32 -2.13
N ASP A 135 -10.00 -17.43 -2.28
CA ASP A 135 -10.56 -18.68 -2.73
C ASP A 135 -10.02 -19.81 -1.85
N ILE A 136 -10.91 -20.61 -1.28
CA ILE A 136 -10.53 -21.75 -0.46
C ILE A 136 -11.34 -22.99 -0.80
N ASP A 137 -10.63 -24.10 -0.91
CA ASP A 137 -11.19 -25.43 -1.08
C ASP A 137 -10.74 -26.30 0.09
N LYS A 138 -11.67 -27.09 0.64
CA LYS A 138 -11.43 -28.06 1.70
C LYS A 138 -11.85 -29.46 1.26
N PRO A 139 -11.11 -30.50 1.68
CA PRO A 139 -11.47 -31.89 1.34
C PRO A 139 -12.67 -32.42 2.15
N LYS A 140 -13.14 -31.68 3.15
CA LYS A 140 -14.24 -32.08 4.04
C LYS A 140 -15.32 -31.00 4.06
N PRO A 141 -16.59 -31.40 4.23
CA PRO A 141 -17.69 -30.44 4.34
C PRO A 141 -17.49 -29.54 5.57
N THR A 142 -17.78 -28.27 5.36
CA THR A 142 -17.58 -27.17 6.30
C THR A 142 -18.91 -26.47 6.52
N PHE A 143 -19.19 -26.09 7.77
CA PHE A 143 -20.43 -25.40 8.13
C PHE A 143 -20.21 -23.92 8.47
N SER A 144 -18.98 -23.53 8.78
CA SER A 144 -18.64 -22.11 8.93
C SER A 144 -17.22 -21.85 8.49
N LEU A 145 -17.02 -20.67 7.92
CA LEU A 145 -15.75 -20.15 7.46
C LEU A 145 -15.49 -18.83 8.14
N SER A 146 -14.42 -18.73 8.92
CA SER A 146 -13.99 -17.48 9.53
C SER A 146 -12.63 -17.09 8.97
N VAL A 147 -12.54 -15.91 8.38
CA VAL A 147 -11.34 -15.33 7.82
C VAL A 147 -11.01 -14.08 8.63
N ALA A 148 -9.85 -14.06 9.28
CA ALA A 148 -9.38 -12.93 10.05
C ALA A 148 -7.99 -12.51 9.57
N GLY A 149 -7.66 -11.22 9.61
CA GLY A 149 -6.32 -10.76 9.24
C GLY A 149 -6.16 -9.25 9.23
N ASP A 150 -4.92 -8.82 8.99
CA ASP A 150 -4.54 -7.42 8.89
C ASP A 150 -4.66 -6.95 7.43
N PHE A 151 -5.51 -5.98 7.17
CA PHE A 151 -5.69 -5.39 5.84
C PHE A 151 -4.47 -4.57 5.46
N ASN A 152 -3.78 -4.97 4.40
CA ASN A 152 -2.53 -4.37 4.00
C ASN A 152 -2.53 -4.04 2.51
N LEU A 153 -2.00 -2.86 2.17
CA LEU A 153 -1.72 -2.48 0.79
C LEU A 153 -0.42 -3.14 0.29
N GLU A 154 -0.50 -3.86 -0.82
CA GLU A 154 0.64 -4.30 -1.59
C GLU A 154 0.90 -3.32 -2.72
N GLN A 155 2.16 -2.85 -2.80
CA GLN A 155 2.60 -1.81 -3.71
C GLN A 155 3.59 -2.41 -4.72
N SER A 156 3.19 -2.56 -5.98
CA SER A 156 4.13 -2.90 -7.07
C SER A 156 4.94 -1.67 -7.52
N ILE A 157 4.38 -0.47 -7.32
CA ILE A 157 5.05 0.81 -7.58
C ILE A 157 4.95 1.73 -6.35
N PRO A 158 5.93 2.61 -6.12
CA PRO A 158 5.86 3.56 -5.01
C PRO A 158 4.78 4.63 -5.28
N LEU A 159 4.19 5.13 -4.20
CA LEU A 159 3.27 6.26 -4.24
C LEU A 159 3.98 7.54 -4.72
N ARG A 160 3.19 8.50 -5.19
CA ARG A 160 3.70 9.85 -5.49
C ARG A 160 4.11 10.55 -4.21
N SER A 161 5.06 11.47 -4.30
CA SER A 161 5.53 12.23 -3.14
C SER A 161 4.46 13.16 -2.58
N PHE A 162 3.64 13.75 -3.46
CA PHE A 162 2.59 14.70 -3.16
C PHE A 162 1.58 14.71 -4.32
N GLY A 163 0.41 15.30 -4.08
CA GLY A 163 -0.63 15.51 -5.07
C GLY A 163 -1.87 14.68 -4.79
N TRP A 164 -2.80 14.70 -5.74
CA TRP A 164 -4.06 13.97 -5.68
C TRP A 164 -4.03 12.87 -6.73
N ASP A 165 -4.31 11.65 -6.30
CA ASP A 165 -4.47 10.46 -7.14
C ASP A 165 -5.77 9.78 -6.70
N LEU A 166 -6.88 10.37 -7.15
CA LEU A 166 -8.22 9.94 -6.79
C LEU A 166 -8.67 8.87 -7.78
N ASN A 167 -9.28 7.80 -7.27
CA ASN A 167 -9.79 6.66 -8.04
C ASN A 167 -8.70 5.96 -8.87
N HIS A 168 -7.52 5.76 -8.28
CA HIS A 168 -6.42 5.07 -8.93
C HIS A 168 -6.85 3.67 -9.39
N GLY A 169 -6.54 3.34 -10.66
CA GLY A 169 -6.88 2.04 -11.25
C GLY A 169 -8.36 1.85 -11.61
N GLY A 170 -9.24 2.78 -11.24
CA GLY A 170 -10.68 2.71 -11.54
C GLY A 170 -11.40 1.51 -10.88
N PRO A 171 -12.67 1.26 -11.26
CA PRO A 171 -13.44 0.16 -10.70
C PRO A 171 -12.87 -1.20 -11.12
N LEU A 172 -12.87 -2.18 -10.20
CA LEU A 172 -12.40 -3.54 -10.50
C LEU A 172 -13.36 -4.27 -11.44
N ILE A 173 -14.66 -4.03 -11.24
CA ILE A 173 -15.73 -4.61 -12.05
C ILE A 173 -16.43 -3.48 -12.81
N ASN A 174 -16.41 -3.57 -14.14
CA ASN A 174 -17.28 -2.77 -14.97
C ASN A 174 -18.72 -3.31 -14.94
N GLU A 175 -19.61 -2.65 -14.21
CA GLU A 175 -21.03 -3.02 -14.07
C GLU A 175 -21.81 -2.91 -15.38
N SER A 176 -21.34 -2.11 -16.34
CA SER A 176 -22.00 -1.95 -17.64
C SER A 176 -21.71 -3.10 -18.62
N ASN A 177 -20.78 -3.99 -18.29
CA ASN A 177 -20.46 -5.12 -19.16
C ASN A 177 -21.54 -6.21 -19.03
N PRO A 178 -22.23 -6.57 -20.14
CA PRO A 178 -23.22 -7.64 -20.12
C PRO A 178 -22.61 -9.04 -20.14
N ASP A 179 -21.31 -9.16 -20.41
CA ASP A 179 -20.63 -10.45 -20.47
C ASP A 179 -20.55 -11.10 -19.08
N PHE A 180 -21.02 -12.34 -18.98
CA PHE A 180 -20.97 -13.14 -17.76
C PHE A 180 -19.54 -13.48 -17.35
N PHE A 181 -18.66 -13.81 -18.31
CA PHE A 181 -17.28 -14.21 -18.02
C PHE A 181 -16.47 -13.11 -17.33
N HIS A 182 -16.88 -11.85 -17.51
CA HIS A 182 -16.30 -10.70 -16.82
C HIS A 182 -16.41 -10.78 -15.29
N TYR A 183 -17.38 -11.55 -14.77
CA TYR A 183 -17.64 -11.76 -13.35
C TYR A 183 -17.16 -13.14 -12.86
N ALA A 184 -16.48 -13.91 -13.70
CA ALA A 184 -15.95 -15.22 -13.31
C ALA A 184 -14.81 -15.05 -12.30
N PRO A 185 -14.76 -15.86 -11.21
CA PRO A 185 -13.74 -15.75 -10.16
C PRO A 185 -12.31 -15.65 -10.68
N VAL A 186 -11.96 -16.49 -11.68
CA VAL A 186 -10.63 -16.55 -12.30
C VAL A 186 -10.27 -15.22 -12.98
N GLU A 187 -11.19 -14.64 -13.75
CA GLU A 187 -10.97 -13.38 -14.46
C GLU A 187 -10.82 -12.20 -13.50
N ILE A 188 -11.59 -12.20 -12.41
CA ILE A 188 -11.48 -11.16 -11.40
C ILE A 188 -10.14 -11.26 -10.66
N MET A 189 -9.73 -12.47 -10.26
CA MET A 189 -8.44 -12.70 -9.62
C MET A 189 -7.28 -12.27 -10.53
N LEU A 190 -7.35 -12.63 -11.82
CA LEU A 190 -6.35 -12.25 -12.82
C LEU A 190 -6.28 -10.73 -12.98
N ARG A 191 -7.44 -10.07 -13.15
CA ARG A 191 -7.51 -8.61 -13.28
C ARG A 191 -6.99 -7.89 -12.04
N ASN A 192 -7.30 -8.39 -10.84
CA ASN A 192 -6.81 -7.80 -9.60
C ASN A 192 -5.29 -7.96 -9.48
N SER A 193 -4.75 -9.13 -9.83
CA SER A 193 -3.31 -9.42 -9.78
C SER A 193 -2.46 -8.51 -10.68
N LEU A 194 -3.03 -8.06 -11.81
CA LEU A 194 -2.35 -7.17 -12.75
C LEU A 194 -2.33 -5.69 -12.32
N ARG A 195 -2.97 -5.33 -11.19
CA ARG A 195 -2.98 -3.95 -10.70
C ARG A 195 -1.67 -3.62 -9.98
N ASN A 196 -1.23 -2.37 -10.12
CA ASN A 196 -0.05 -1.86 -9.42
C ASN A 196 -0.23 -1.75 -7.89
N PHE A 197 -1.48 -1.69 -7.44
CA PHE A 197 -1.87 -1.61 -6.05
C PHE A 197 -2.98 -2.63 -5.81
N THR A 198 -2.77 -3.50 -4.83
CA THR A 198 -3.72 -4.53 -4.42
C THR A 198 -3.78 -4.57 -2.90
N THR A 199 -4.86 -5.12 -2.35
CA THR A 199 -4.95 -5.35 -0.91
C THR A 199 -5.00 -6.82 -0.60
N THR A 200 -4.22 -7.21 0.40
CA THR A 200 -4.14 -8.58 0.90
C THR A 200 -4.32 -8.57 2.41
N LEU A 201 -4.70 -9.73 2.96
CA LEU A 201 -4.67 -9.94 4.41
C LEU A 201 -3.29 -10.46 4.79
N LYS A 202 -2.57 -9.70 5.61
CA LYS A 202 -1.37 -10.17 6.30
C LYS A 202 -1.77 -10.88 7.59
N ARG A 203 -0.99 -11.90 7.98
CA ARG A 203 -1.25 -12.72 9.17
C ARG A 203 -2.68 -13.27 9.15
N ASP A 204 -3.11 -13.71 7.98
CA ASP A 204 -4.43 -14.23 7.79
C ASP A 204 -4.59 -15.56 8.52
N VAL A 205 -5.75 -15.72 9.15
CA VAL A 205 -6.14 -16.95 9.83
C VAL A 205 -7.48 -17.36 9.26
N VAL A 206 -7.48 -18.52 8.61
CA VAL A 206 -8.69 -19.14 8.07
C VAL A 206 -9.07 -20.32 8.95
N MET A 207 -10.21 -20.19 9.64
CA MET A 207 -10.78 -21.24 10.48
C MET A 207 -12.02 -21.80 9.82
N CYS A 208 -12.08 -23.12 9.69
CA CYS A 208 -13.24 -23.84 9.19
C CYS A 208 -13.77 -24.72 10.32
N SER A 209 -15.07 -24.65 10.61
CA SER A 209 -15.70 -25.57 11.56
C SER A 209 -16.46 -26.66 10.81
N SER A 210 -16.21 -27.91 11.21
CA SER A 210 -16.99 -29.08 10.81
C SER A 210 -18.26 -29.26 11.65
N LYS A 211 -18.50 -28.39 12.64
CA LYS A 211 -19.71 -28.40 13.47
C LYS A 211 -20.54 -27.16 13.17
N SER A 212 -21.78 -27.38 12.76
CA SER A 212 -22.75 -26.32 12.57
C SER A 212 -23.19 -25.73 13.92
N MET A 213 -23.27 -24.40 14.01
CA MET A 213 -23.77 -23.70 15.20
C MET A 213 -25.30 -23.57 15.19
N GLU A 214 -25.90 -23.52 14.00
CA GLU A 214 -27.34 -23.37 13.77
C GLU A 214 -27.79 -24.32 12.66
N LYS A 215 -28.88 -25.05 12.88
CA LYS A 215 -29.36 -26.07 11.95
C LYS A 215 -29.51 -25.49 10.53
N ASN A 216 -28.88 -26.14 9.55
CA ASN A 216 -28.97 -25.81 8.12
C ASN A 216 -28.52 -24.39 7.73
N SER A 217 -27.58 -23.81 8.46
CA SER A 217 -26.96 -22.54 8.08
C SER A 217 -25.47 -22.72 7.81
N PHE A 218 -24.97 -21.95 6.84
CA PHE A 218 -23.56 -21.76 6.58
C PHE A 218 -23.18 -20.30 6.80
N VAL A 219 -22.25 -20.06 7.73
CA VAL A 219 -21.87 -18.70 8.13
C VAL A 219 -20.43 -18.43 7.70
N ILE A 220 -20.26 -17.38 6.88
CA ILE A 220 -18.95 -16.80 6.58
C ILE A 220 -18.75 -15.56 7.45
N ARG A 221 -17.62 -15.45 8.14
CA ARG A 221 -17.24 -14.30 8.95
C ARG A 221 -15.92 -13.75 8.49
N PHE A 222 -15.87 -12.45 8.24
CA PHE A 222 -14.66 -11.70 7.96
C PHE A 222 -14.37 -10.80 9.14
N SER A 223 -13.15 -10.84 9.66
CA SER A 223 -12.65 -9.97 10.73
C SER A 223 -11.39 -9.28 10.26
N ILE A 224 -11.57 -8.10 9.67
CA ILE A 224 -10.54 -7.38 8.94
C ILE A 224 -10.04 -6.24 9.80
N ARG A 225 -8.83 -6.37 10.34
CA ARG A 225 -8.16 -5.32 11.12
C ARG A 225 -7.48 -4.34 10.19
N ILE A 226 -7.53 -3.05 10.50
CA ILE A 226 -6.90 -1.99 9.70
C ILE A 226 -5.78 -1.34 10.53
N PRO A 227 -4.58 -1.94 10.55
CA PRO A 227 -3.46 -1.39 11.29
C PRO A 227 -2.78 -0.23 10.54
N GLU A 228 -1.92 0.48 11.26
CA GLU A 228 -0.91 1.34 10.64
C GLU A 228 0.08 0.48 9.83
N GLN A 229 0.40 0.93 8.62
CA GLN A 229 1.24 0.21 7.67
C GLN A 229 2.34 1.12 7.12
N LYS A 230 3.46 0.53 6.71
CA LYS A 230 4.57 1.24 6.09
C LYS A 230 4.37 1.32 4.58
N LEU A 231 4.40 2.53 4.05
CA LEU A 231 4.16 2.84 2.65
C LEU A 231 5.41 3.46 2.03
N THR A 232 5.72 3.05 0.80
CA THR A 232 6.84 3.57 0.04
C THR A 232 6.35 4.66 -0.93
N TYR A 233 7.08 5.76 -1.01
CA TYR A 233 6.84 6.83 -1.99
C TYR A 233 8.12 7.19 -2.76
N LYS A 234 7.92 7.84 -3.92
CA LYS A 234 8.98 8.43 -4.73
C LYS A 234 9.20 9.88 -4.34
N SER A 235 10.40 10.22 -3.92
CA SER A 235 10.78 11.56 -3.48
C SER A 235 10.62 12.60 -4.59
N GLY A 236 10.13 13.78 -4.24
CA GLY A 236 9.95 14.89 -5.18
C GLY A 236 11.24 15.70 -5.40
N LEU A 237 11.26 16.57 -6.40
CA LEU A 237 12.43 17.41 -6.71
C LEU A 237 12.88 18.26 -5.52
N PHE A 238 11.94 18.93 -4.84
CA PHE A 238 12.24 19.77 -3.69
C PHE A 238 12.73 18.96 -2.48
N GLU A 239 12.25 17.74 -2.32
CA GLU A 239 12.72 16.84 -1.26
C GLU A 239 14.16 16.39 -1.53
N LEU A 240 14.48 16.05 -2.78
CA LEU A 240 15.84 15.70 -3.20
C LEU A 240 16.78 16.89 -3.02
N LEU A 241 16.37 18.09 -3.47
CA LEU A 241 17.14 19.31 -3.27
C LEU A 241 17.33 19.60 -1.77
N LYS A 242 16.30 19.36 -0.95
CA LYS A 242 16.35 19.52 0.50
C LYS A 242 17.47 18.68 1.11
N PHE A 243 17.51 17.39 0.82
CA PHE A 243 18.55 16.51 1.33
C PHE A 243 19.93 16.86 0.77
N ALA A 244 20.01 17.24 -0.50
CA ALA A 244 21.26 17.61 -1.13
C ALA A 244 21.92 18.84 -0.47
N TRP A 245 21.16 19.91 -0.20
CA TRP A 245 21.73 21.11 0.41
C TRP A 245 22.15 20.86 1.86
N MET A 246 21.37 20.09 2.64
CA MET A 246 21.72 19.78 4.03
C MET A 246 23.03 18.99 4.13
N GLN A 247 23.20 17.97 3.30
CA GLN A 247 24.41 17.15 3.28
C GLN A 247 25.62 17.95 2.81
N TYR A 248 25.47 18.69 1.71
CA TYR A 248 26.56 19.52 1.17
C TYR A 248 27.02 20.55 2.20
N LEU A 249 26.10 21.30 2.81
CA LEU A 249 26.43 22.35 3.77
C LEU A 249 27.11 21.79 5.02
N SER A 250 26.63 20.64 5.53
CA SER A 250 27.21 19.99 6.70
C SER A 250 28.68 19.61 6.50
N ILE A 251 29.03 19.04 5.34
CA ILE A 251 30.41 18.68 5.01
C ILE A 251 31.22 19.93 4.69
N PHE A 252 30.64 20.87 3.94
CA PHE A 252 31.30 22.10 3.53
C PHE A 252 31.80 22.92 4.73
N VAL A 253 31.00 23.08 5.79
CA VAL A 253 31.42 23.85 6.98
C VAL A 253 32.65 23.26 7.65
N ILE A 254 32.69 21.93 7.82
CA ILE A 254 33.82 21.22 8.45
C ILE A 254 35.08 21.38 7.58
N PHE A 255 34.95 21.12 6.28
CA PHE A 255 36.06 21.24 5.34
C PHE A 255 36.57 22.67 5.24
N HIS A 256 35.67 23.64 5.14
CA HIS A 256 36.02 25.06 5.11
C HIS A 256 36.80 25.46 6.37
N PHE A 257 36.36 25.02 7.55
CA PHE A 257 37.07 25.28 8.80
C PHE A 257 38.48 24.67 8.79
N ILE A 258 38.62 23.39 8.46
CA ILE A 258 39.92 22.69 8.41
C ILE A 258 40.86 23.35 7.41
N PHE A 259 40.39 23.63 6.19
CA PHE A 259 41.18 24.28 5.16
C PHE A 259 41.60 25.69 5.57
N SER A 260 40.72 26.48 6.21
CA SER A 260 41.07 27.82 6.69
C SER A 260 42.19 27.81 7.73
N LYS A 261 42.17 26.83 8.65
CA LYS A 261 43.21 26.64 9.67
C LYS A 261 44.52 26.14 9.06
N LEU A 262 44.46 25.17 8.15
CA LEU A 262 45.62 24.68 7.42
C LEU A 262 46.31 25.80 6.63
N LEU A 263 45.52 26.62 5.93
CA LEU A 263 46.03 27.72 5.12
C LEU A 263 46.70 28.79 5.99
N SER A 264 46.08 29.13 7.13
CA SER A 264 46.66 30.07 8.11
C SER A 264 47.99 29.55 8.63
N PHE A 265 48.04 28.27 9.02
CA PHE A 265 49.27 27.61 9.48
C PHE A 265 50.38 27.60 8.43
N ILE A 266 50.05 27.32 7.16
CA ILE A 266 51.04 27.32 6.06
C ILE A 266 51.62 28.72 5.84
N PHE A 267 50.79 29.76 5.89
CA PHE A 267 51.23 31.15 5.72
C PHE A 267 52.00 31.69 6.93
N GLU A 268 51.57 31.38 8.15
CA GLU A 268 52.26 31.79 9.38
C GLU A 268 53.66 31.17 9.49
N ASN A 269 53.80 29.89 9.15
CA ASN A 269 55.08 29.18 9.22
C ASN A 269 55.96 29.35 7.98
N ARG A 270 55.56 30.20 7.02
CA ARG A 270 56.30 30.47 5.76
C ARG A 270 56.74 29.20 5.02
N ILE A 271 55.93 28.14 5.09
CA ILE A 271 56.22 26.87 4.41
C ILE A 271 56.18 27.06 2.87
N VAL A 272 55.52 28.12 2.41
CA VAL A 272 55.45 28.53 1.01
C VAL A 272 55.92 29.98 0.88
N SER A 273 56.78 30.24 -0.12
CA SER A 273 57.27 31.59 -0.43
C SER A 273 56.10 32.51 -0.77
N SER A 274 55.81 33.47 0.11
CA SER A 274 54.78 34.49 -0.11
C SER A 274 55.43 35.80 -0.57
N ILE A 275 54.90 36.36 -1.65
CA ILE A 275 55.26 37.69 -2.17
C ILE A 275 54.09 38.63 -1.88
N VAL A 276 54.37 39.71 -1.16
CA VAL A 276 53.42 40.81 -0.95
C VAL A 276 53.46 41.66 -2.22
N VAL A 277 52.39 41.58 -3.01
CA VAL A 277 52.19 42.53 -4.12
C VAL A 277 51.43 43.71 -3.55
N GLU A 278 52.16 44.80 -3.29
CA GLU A 278 51.60 46.09 -2.93
C GLU A 278 51.12 46.76 -4.22
N ASP A 279 49.80 46.90 -4.37
CA ASP A 279 49.20 47.57 -5.52
C ASP A 279 49.33 49.08 -5.32
N LYS A 280 50.46 49.64 -5.76
CA LYS A 280 50.63 51.10 -5.83
C LYS A 280 49.67 51.63 -6.89
N ARG A 281 48.52 52.13 -6.44
CA ARG A 281 47.72 53.06 -7.24
C ARG A 281 48.61 54.26 -7.57
N LEU A 282 48.95 54.39 -8.85
CA LEU A 282 49.60 55.57 -9.41
C LEU A 282 48.64 56.75 -9.21
N GLU A 283 49.11 57.76 -8.48
CA GLU A 283 48.51 59.10 -8.44
C GLU A 283 48.55 59.77 -9.81
#